data_AF-A0AAW5YXG6-F1
#
_entry.id   AF-A0AAW5YXG6-F1
#
_cell.length_a   1.000
_cell.length_b   1.000
_cell.length_c   1.000
_cell.angle_alpha   90.00
_cell.angle_beta   90.00
_cell.angle_gamma   90.00
#
_symmetry.space_group_name_H-M   'P 1'
#
loop_
_entity.id
_entity.type
_entity.pdbx_description
1 polymer ?
#
loop_
_entity_poly.entity_id
_entity_poly.type
_entity_poly.pdbx_seq_one_letter_code
_entity_poly.pdbx_strand_id
1 'polypeptide(L)'
;MTNETELLQVVQQLADKDVAPFDLQIDRQAKLPNGLFQKIVDLGLLKAKIPKEYDGLDVSAATAGKIVNILAKANASVGVMLEGHYKSCDQLAKHGTDAAKI
;
A
#
# COMPACT_ATOMS: atom_id res chain seq x y z
N MET A 1 2.15 10.01 10.85
CA MET A 1 3.31 9.11 10.81
C MET A 1 4.55 9.97 10.63
N THR A 2 5.50 9.90 11.56
CA THR A 2 6.50 10.97 11.77
C THR A 2 7.91 10.61 11.32
N ASN A 3 8.19 9.33 10.97
CA ASN A 3 9.35 8.93 10.16
C ASN A 3 9.15 7.56 9.48
N GLU A 4 10.03 7.20 8.54
CA GLU A 4 9.98 5.95 7.76
C GLU A 4 9.94 4.68 8.66
N THR A 5 10.69 4.67 9.77
CA THR A 5 10.75 3.51 10.68
C THR A 5 9.40 3.21 11.30
N GLU A 6 8.68 4.23 11.78
CA GLU A 6 7.34 4.06 12.35
C GLU A 6 6.35 3.51 11.31
N LEU A 7 6.40 4.03 10.08
CA LEU A 7 5.57 3.53 8.98
C LEU A 7 5.84 2.06 8.70
N LEU A 8 7.10 1.65 8.58
CA LEU A 8 7.45 0.25 8.31
C LEU A 8 7.08 -0.68 9.47
N GLN A 9 7.16 -0.21 10.72
CA GLN A 9 6.68 -0.97 11.88
C GLN A 9 5.17 -1.19 11.83
N VAL A 10 4.40 -0.15 11.48
CA VAL A 10 2.94 -0.27 11.31
C VAL A 10 2.59 -1.23 10.17
N VAL A 11 3.30 -1.16 9.05
CA VAL A 11 3.12 -2.09 7.92
C VAL A 11 3.47 -3.52 8.31
N GLN A 12 4.53 -3.73 9.10
CA GLN A 12 4.88 -5.05 9.62
C GLN A 12 3.78 -5.61 10.53
N GLN A 13 3.21 -4.78 11.41
CA GLN A 13 2.10 -5.20 12.27
C GLN A 13 0.86 -5.57 11.47
N LEU A 14 0.52 -4.82 10.42
CA LEU A 14 -0.56 -5.16 9.50
C LEU A 14 -0.28 -6.50 8.81
N ALA A 15 0.94 -6.68 8.30
CA ALA A 15 1.35 -7.90 7.61
C ALA A 15 1.22 -9.14 8.53
N ASP A 16 1.75 -9.05 9.76
CA ASP A 16 1.79 -10.18 10.69
C ASP A 16 0.41 -10.55 11.25
N LYS A 17 -0.43 -9.55 11.54
CA LYS A 17 -1.70 -9.75 12.25
C LYS A 17 -2.91 -9.91 11.33
N ASP A 18 -2.90 -9.19 10.21
CA ASP A 18 -4.10 -9.01 9.39
C ASP A 18 -3.96 -9.61 7.98
N VAL A 19 -2.74 -9.96 7.55
CA VAL A 19 -2.49 -10.54 6.21
C VAL A 19 -2.00 -11.98 6.30
N ALA A 20 -0.86 -12.23 6.95
CA ALA A 20 -0.21 -13.54 6.97
C ALA A 20 -1.10 -14.70 7.48
N PRO A 21 -1.96 -14.51 8.51
CA PRO A 21 -2.86 -15.58 8.97
C PRO A 21 -3.90 -16.01 7.92
N PHE A 22 -4.13 -15.18 6.90
CA PHE A 22 -5.16 -15.38 5.88
C PHE A 22 -4.58 -15.65 4.49
N ASP A 23 -3.27 -15.83 4.33
CA ASP A 23 -2.56 -15.98 3.05
C ASP A 23 -3.27 -16.98 2.10
N LEU A 24 -3.34 -18.26 2.49
CA LEU A 24 -3.98 -19.30 1.68
C LEU A 24 -5.48 -19.07 1.46
N GLN A 25 -6.15 -18.39 2.39
CA GLN A 25 -7.57 -18.06 2.23
C GLN A 25 -7.77 -17.01 1.13
N ILE A 26 -6.95 -15.95 1.15
CA ILE A 26 -6.97 -14.88 0.15
C ILE A 26 -6.80 -15.46 -1.24
N ASP A 27 -5.79 -16.30 -1.43
CA ASP A 27 -5.48 -16.87 -2.74
C ASP A 27 -6.58 -17.82 -3.23
N ARG A 28 -7.11 -18.69 -2.35
CA ARG A 28 -8.16 -19.65 -2.74
C ARG A 28 -9.50 -18.98 -3.06
N GLN A 29 -9.84 -17.93 -2.31
CA GLN A 29 -11.14 -17.27 -2.42
C GLN A 29 -11.12 -16.05 -3.34
N ALA A 30 -9.93 -15.58 -3.75
CA ALA A 30 -9.72 -14.33 -4.45
C ALA A 30 -10.41 -13.14 -3.74
N LYS A 31 -10.39 -13.14 -2.39
CA LYS A 31 -11.07 -12.15 -1.54
C LYS A 31 -10.20 -11.79 -0.35
N LEU A 32 -10.11 -10.49 -0.07
CA LEU A 32 -9.48 -10.00 1.15
C LEU A 32 -10.36 -10.32 2.36
N PRO A 33 -9.78 -10.61 3.54
CA PRO A 33 -10.51 -10.71 4.79
C PRO A 33 -11.33 -9.43 5.05
N ASN A 34 -12.51 -9.61 5.64
CA ASN A 34 -13.38 -8.49 5.98
C ASN A 34 -12.63 -7.45 6.80
N GLY A 35 -12.69 -6.19 6.36
CA GLY A 35 -12.03 -5.06 7.03
C GLY A 35 -10.54 -4.89 6.74
N LEU A 36 -9.85 -5.85 6.12
CA LEU A 36 -8.43 -5.68 5.76
C LEU A 36 -8.22 -4.48 4.83
N PHE A 37 -9.05 -4.36 3.80
CA PHE A 37 -8.95 -3.24 2.87
C PHE A 37 -9.17 -1.89 3.57
N GLN A 38 -10.18 -1.81 4.45
CA GLN A 38 -10.44 -0.58 5.20
C GLN A 38 -9.24 -0.20 6.08
N LYS A 39 -8.60 -1.17 6.75
CA LYS A 39 -7.35 -0.92 7.50
C LYS A 39 -6.24 -0.35 6.61
N ILE A 40 -6.07 -0.88 5.40
CA ILE A 40 -5.09 -0.37 4.42
C ILE A 40 -5.37 1.10 4.07
N VAL A 41 -6.66 1.46 3.92
CA VAL A 41 -7.09 2.85 3.70
C VAL A 41 -6.79 3.73 4.91
N ASP A 42 -7.20 3.30 6.11
CA ASP A 42 -7.07 4.07 7.35
C ASP A 42 -5.60 4.32 7.75
N LEU A 43 -4.72 3.36 7.44
CA LEU A 43 -3.27 3.49 7.60
C LEU A 43 -2.62 4.41 6.55
N GLY A 44 -3.39 4.91 5.59
CA GLY A 44 -2.91 5.83 4.55
C GLY A 44 -2.02 5.17 3.50
N LEU A 45 -1.99 3.83 3.42
CA LEU A 45 -1.09 3.12 2.51
C LEU A 45 -1.43 3.42 1.05
N LEU A 46 -2.71 3.55 0.68
CA LEU A 46 -3.08 3.98 -0.68
C LEU A 46 -2.62 5.40 -1.03
N LYS A 47 -2.31 6.23 -0.02
CA LYS A 47 -1.80 7.60 -0.22
C LYS A 47 -0.27 7.67 -0.17
N ALA A 48 0.42 6.55 0.02
CA ALA A 48 1.87 6.54 0.26
C ALA A 48 2.67 7.21 -0.86
N LYS A 49 2.35 6.92 -2.12
CA LYS A 49 3.06 7.47 -3.30
C LYS A 49 2.43 8.70 -3.91
N ILE A 50 1.28 9.14 -3.41
CA ILE A 50 0.61 10.34 -3.90
C ILE A 50 1.43 11.58 -3.48
N PRO A 51 1.66 12.57 -4.36
CA PRO A 51 2.32 13.82 -3.99
C PRO A 51 1.60 14.58 -2.88
N LYS A 52 2.35 15.33 -2.05
CA LYS A 52 1.79 16.07 -0.90
C LYS A 52 0.73 17.10 -1.27
N GLU A 53 0.83 17.70 -2.47
CA GLU A 53 -0.15 18.66 -2.99
C GLU A 53 -1.56 18.06 -3.18
N TYR A 54 -1.66 16.72 -3.25
CA TYR A 54 -2.93 15.97 -3.31
C TYR A 54 -3.24 15.20 -2.01
N ASP A 55 -2.79 15.71 -0.86
CA ASP A 55 -2.97 15.06 0.47
C ASP A 55 -2.31 13.67 0.57
N GLY A 56 -1.21 13.48 -0.17
CA GLY A 56 -0.42 12.26 -0.15
C GLY A 56 0.75 12.30 0.84
N LEU A 57 1.35 11.13 1.11
CA LEU A 57 2.53 11.03 1.99
C LEU A 57 3.85 11.28 1.24
N ASP A 58 3.83 11.16 -0.09
CA ASP A 58 4.97 11.29 -1.00
C ASP A 58 6.24 10.56 -0.50
N VAL A 59 6.08 9.29 -0.13
CA VAL A 59 7.22 8.48 0.32
C VAL A 59 8.17 8.18 -0.84
N SER A 60 9.44 7.96 -0.53
CA SER A 60 10.44 7.59 -1.53
C SER A 60 10.09 6.25 -2.20
N ALA A 61 10.57 6.05 -3.43
CA ALA A 61 10.41 4.76 -4.12
C ALA A 61 11.03 3.60 -3.31
N ALA A 62 12.15 3.84 -2.63
CA ALA A 62 12.78 2.85 -1.75
C ALA A 62 11.87 2.47 -0.57
N THR A 63 11.21 3.44 0.06
CA THR A 63 10.26 3.20 1.14
C THR A 63 9.03 2.45 0.65
N ALA A 64 8.47 2.84 -0.50
CA ALA A 64 7.34 2.12 -1.11
C ALA A 64 7.71 0.67 -1.44
N GLY A 65 8.92 0.42 -1.96
CA GLY A 65 9.44 -0.92 -2.19
C GLY A 65 9.56 -1.75 -0.91
N LYS A 66 9.96 -1.15 0.21
CA LYS A 66 9.97 -1.82 1.52
C LYS A 66 8.56 -2.19 1.99
N ILE A 67 7.58 -1.29 1.82
CA ILE A 67 6.17 -1.56 2.15
C ILE A 67 5.65 -2.76 1.36
N VAL A 68 5.84 -2.74 0.03
CA VAL A 68 5.45 -3.84 -0.87
C VAL A 68 6.14 -5.14 -0.45
N ASN A 69 7.44 -5.12 -0.17
CA ASN A 69 8.20 -6.30 0.23
C ASN A 69 7.69 -6.90 1.55
N ILE A 70 7.37 -6.08 2.56
CA ILE A 70 6.82 -6.57 3.83
C ILE A 70 5.47 -7.28 3.59
N LEU A 71 4.57 -6.66 2.84
CA LEU A 71 3.25 -7.22 2.60
C LEU A 71 3.27 -8.43 1.66
N ALA A 72 4.14 -8.41 0.64
CA ALA A 72 4.31 -9.54 -0.28
C ALA A 72 4.84 -10.80 0.42
N LYS A 73 5.63 -10.66 1.50
CA LYS A 73 6.04 -11.79 2.34
C LYS A 73 4.88 -12.40 3.13
N ALA A 74 3.85 -11.62 3.46
CA ALA A 74 2.66 -12.09 4.15
C ALA A 74 1.62 -12.67 3.20
N ASN A 75 1.40 -12.01 2.05
CA ASN A 75 0.63 -12.53 0.92
C ASN A 75 1.00 -11.76 -0.35
N ALA A 76 1.37 -12.49 -1.41
CA ALA A 76 1.83 -11.89 -2.67
C ALA A 76 0.75 -11.04 -3.36
N SER A 77 -0.52 -11.46 -3.31
CA SER A 77 -1.65 -10.75 -3.92
C SER A 77 -1.90 -9.37 -3.27
N VAL A 78 -1.73 -9.26 -1.94
CA VAL A 78 -1.81 -7.97 -1.22
C VAL A 78 -0.61 -7.07 -1.56
N GLY A 79 0.59 -7.64 -1.64
CA GLY A 79 1.79 -6.90 -2.03
C GLY A 79 1.67 -6.29 -3.43
N VAL A 80 1.27 -7.10 -4.43
CA VAL A 80 1.14 -6.65 -5.82
C VAL A 80 -0.01 -5.66 -6.00
N MET A 81 -1.08 -5.75 -5.21
CA MET A 81 -2.16 -4.75 -5.21
C MET A 81 -1.62 -3.35 -4.91
N LEU A 82 -0.80 -3.19 -3.87
CA LEU A 82 -0.21 -1.89 -3.54
C LEU A 82 0.87 -1.46 -4.53
N GLU A 83 1.71 -2.39 -5.02
CA GLU A 83 2.68 -2.08 -6.08
C GLU A 83 1.97 -1.50 -7.31
N GLY A 84 0.94 -2.19 -7.81
CA GLY A 84 0.19 -1.78 -8.97
C GLY A 84 -0.46 -0.41 -8.77
N HIS A 85 -1.03 -0.18 -7.58
CA HIS A 85 -1.61 1.11 -7.19
C HIS A 85 -0.57 2.23 -7.19
N TYR A 86 0.58 2.01 -6.54
CA TYR A 86 1.66 2.99 -6.47
C TYR A 86 2.21 3.34 -7.85
N LYS A 87 2.42 2.33 -8.69
CA LYS A 87 2.85 2.52 -10.07
C LYS A 87 1.84 3.35 -10.86
N SER A 88 0.55 3.03 -10.77
CA SER A 88 -0.50 3.79 -11.46
C SER A 88 -0.58 5.25 -10.99
N CYS A 89 -0.49 5.49 -9.68
CA CYS A 89 -0.46 6.86 -9.14
C CYS A 89 0.77 7.64 -9.61
N ASP A 90 1.94 7.00 -9.64
CA ASP A 90 3.19 7.61 -10.10
C ASP A 90 3.14 7.95 -11.60
N GLN A 91 2.56 7.06 -12.42
CA GLN A 91 2.32 7.31 -13.84
C GLN A 91 1.38 8.51 -14.06
N LEU A 92 0.30 8.59 -13.28
CA LEU A 92 -0.67 9.70 -13.36
C LEU A 92 -0.04 11.03 -12.90
N ALA A 93 0.71 11.03 -11.81
CA ALA A 93 1.38 12.23 -11.31
C ALA A 93 2.39 12.78 -12.33
N LYS A 94 3.17 11.90 -12.98
CA LYS A 94 4.22 12.28 -13.94
C LYS A 94 3.69 12.65 -15.33
N HIS A 95 2.65 11.96 -15.80
CA HIS A 95 2.25 12.02 -17.21
C HIS A 95 0.77 12.37 -17.42
N GLY A 96 -0.03 12.44 -16.35
CA GLY A 96 -1.41 12.87 -16.43
C GLY A 96 -1.53 14.33 -16.89
N THR A 97 -2.63 14.63 -17.58
CA THR A 97 -3.08 16.00 -17.76
C THR A 97 -3.53 16.56 -16.42
N ASP A 98 -3.59 17.88 -16.29
CA ASP A 98 -4.09 18.52 -15.06
C ASP A 98 -5.51 18.04 -14.74
N ALA A 99 -6.38 17.91 -15.75
CA ALA A 99 -7.73 17.37 -15.60
C ALA A 99 -7.79 15.93 -15.08
N ALA A 100 -6.74 15.13 -15.26
CA ALA A 100 -6.66 13.75 -14.77
C ALA A 100 -6.06 13.65 -13.36
N LYS A 101 -5.52 14.75 -12.80
CA LYS A 101 -4.90 14.81 -11.46
C LYS A 101 -5.82 15.42 -10.40
N ILE A 102 -7.02 15.87 -10.79
CA ILE A 102 -8.03 16.49 -9.93
C ILE A 102 -8.99 15.45 -9.36
#